data_AF-A0A812SGM2-F1
#
_entry.id   AF-A0A812SGM2-F1
#
_cell.length_a   1.000
_cell.length_b   1.000
_cell.length_c   1.000
_cell.angle_alpha   90.00
_cell.angle_beta   90.00
_cell.angle_gamma   90.00
#
_symmetry.space_group_name_H-M   'P 1'
#
loop_
_entity.id
_entity.type
_entity.pdbx_description
1 polymer ?
#
loop_
_entity_poly.entity_id
_entity_poly.type
_entity_poly.pdbx_seq_one_letter_code
_entity_poly.pdbx_strand_id
1 'polypeptide(L)'
;MAALKAKPLLKFADESALLAPEGAELVRELTGRICPVIFVGDGRAGKSYLASCLVGTEDAFVSSDSAESVTEGIDAVAVPVDGDTLLILDCEGGNNAMAAIRSLVNVFGLLLGSQVVFVANGMATEQALQTLGVSLAARSLLRLDESCKLPEQELVFVVNKNTLRYEGSALEKILQQQFDDPGRQELRDTVRECFPDRSFFTVPLMGMPTFDESVSALRSHLVARRKPLEMGGVHVTGRHLAGVMELVVAEVRKSQQVNVPSMNRYVIYEGFLVPLTQDLTEFAQSQLPELSDYDPRLEERSPIEGSLNRFDQACSHLTCEALKREARQLLSSKLWDLWSWLEAKNEVLGNEIRDSVQETREIEISNAKALVGGAGLLREVVVTKQLFREEGRAVLHRKKGGNPECLPWKSLGTTVTRTKEFAFDSLPALPKLRGSLLKTSPNRLRAMLRLLGVDQQPRVCVVQDGHFMWFDDEGVSTKGQAKGCINFLVHRAQIRKDVAAETAFVISPAEPHGWREPSSFTGDARRSFCFDACDVETCTQWVETIAEHIRFGNLAAEQMGAALGWHVKVQKPMLSQLDSDIQV
;
A
#
# COMPACT_ATOMS: atom_id res chain seq x y z
N MET A 1 7.96 14.78 -57.03
CA MET A 1 8.51 15.18 -55.71
C MET A 1 8.68 16.69 -55.74
N ALA A 2 8.26 17.40 -54.68
CA ALA A 2 8.58 18.83 -54.59
C ALA A 2 10.10 19.00 -54.67
N ALA A 3 10.59 20.03 -55.36
CA ALA A 3 12.01 20.29 -55.44
C ALA A 3 12.58 20.49 -54.02
N LEU A 4 13.58 19.69 -53.65
CA LEU A 4 14.29 19.84 -52.38
C LEU A 4 15.11 21.13 -52.46
N LYS A 5 14.59 22.21 -51.89
CA LYS A 5 15.30 23.48 -51.77
C LYS A 5 15.84 23.65 -50.36
N ALA A 6 17.07 24.10 -50.26
CA ALA A 6 17.66 24.50 -49.00
C ALA A 6 16.89 25.68 -48.41
N LYS A 7 16.77 25.66 -47.09
CA LYS A 7 16.16 26.74 -46.32
C LYS A 7 17.24 27.46 -45.51
N PRO A 8 17.13 28.78 -45.36
CA PRO A 8 18.01 29.51 -44.45
C PRO A 8 17.87 28.96 -43.04
N LEU A 9 18.98 28.65 -42.38
CA LEU A 9 19.00 28.13 -41.01
C LEU A 9 19.64 29.13 -40.05
N LEU A 10 20.86 29.56 -40.32
CA LEU A 10 21.57 30.57 -39.53
C LEU A 10 21.88 31.75 -40.45
N LYS A 11 21.42 32.94 -40.07
CA LYS A 11 21.69 34.19 -40.79
C LYS A 11 22.22 35.23 -39.82
N PHE A 12 22.70 36.35 -40.35
CA PHE A 12 23.24 37.43 -39.55
C PHE A 12 22.51 38.72 -39.93
N ALA A 13 22.07 39.47 -38.93
CA ALA A 13 21.54 40.81 -39.10
C ALA A 13 22.26 41.70 -38.10
N ASP A 14 22.81 42.82 -38.59
CA ASP A 14 23.59 43.77 -37.78
C ASP A 14 24.71 43.08 -36.97
N GLU A 15 25.48 42.20 -37.62
CA GLU A 15 26.54 41.35 -37.01
C GLU A 15 26.05 40.37 -35.92
N SER A 16 24.73 40.28 -35.70
CA SER A 16 24.13 39.37 -34.73
C SER A 16 23.54 38.15 -35.42
N ALA A 17 23.95 36.98 -34.94
CA ALA A 17 23.46 35.70 -35.46
C ALA A 17 22.00 35.45 -35.08
N LEU A 18 21.18 35.00 -36.03
CA LEU A 18 19.76 34.69 -35.89
C LEU A 18 19.47 33.33 -36.52
N LEU A 19 18.62 32.52 -35.87
CA LEU A 19 18.04 31.38 -36.55
C LEU A 19 16.89 31.84 -37.42
N ALA A 20 16.95 31.49 -38.70
CA ALA A 20 15.86 31.74 -39.63
C ALA A 20 14.70 30.79 -39.33
N PRO A 21 13.45 31.29 -39.20
CA PRO A 21 12.30 30.47 -38.81
C PRO A 21 12.08 29.25 -39.70
N GLU A 22 12.27 29.39 -41.01
CA GLU A 22 11.98 28.35 -41.99
C GLU A 22 12.94 27.16 -41.87
N GLY A 23 14.22 27.41 -41.59
CA GLY A 23 15.21 26.37 -41.33
C GLY A 23 15.05 25.75 -39.94
N ALA A 24 14.74 26.56 -38.93
CA ALA A 24 14.48 26.05 -37.58
C ALA A 24 13.24 25.13 -37.54
N GLU A 25 12.18 25.48 -38.26
CA GLU A 25 10.99 24.64 -38.41
C GLU A 25 11.29 23.35 -39.18
N LEU A 26 12.06 23.44 -40.28
CA LEU A 26 12.54 22.25 -41.00
C LEU A 26 13.27 21.28 -40.07
N VAL A 27 14.18 21.79 -39.22
CA VAL A 27 14.93 20.98 -38.27
C VAL A 27 14.01 20.39 -37.19
N ARG A 28 13.04 21.16 -36.70
CA ARG A 28 12.09 20.72 -35.66
C ARG A 28 11.18 19.59 -36.13
N GLU A 29 10.83 19.55 -37.41
CA GLU A 29 9.97 18.56 -38.04
C GLU A 29 10.70 17.28 -38.48
N LEU A 30 12.03 17.23 -38.35
CA LEU A 30 12.79 16.04 -38.74
C LEU A 30 12.36 14.81 -37.93
N THR A 31 12.22 13.69 -38.63
CA THR A 31 11.89 12.38 -38.06
C THR A 31 13.05 11.41 -38.29
N GLY A 32 13.05 10.30 -37.54
CA GLY A 32 14.15 9.34 -37.58
C GLY A 32 15.42 9.85 -36.90
N ARG A 33 16.53 9.14 -37.13
CA ARG A 33 17.85 9.54 -36.63
C ARG A 33 18.43 10.60 -37.56
N ILE A 34 18.91 11.70 -36.99
CA ILE A 34 19.46 12.81 -37.78
C ILE A 34 20.95 12.57 -37.96
N CYS A 35 21.43 12.61 -39.21
CA CYS A 35 22.83 12.50 -39.57
C CYS A 35 23.30 13.82 -40.21
N PRO A 36 23.85 14.77 -39.44
CA PRO A 36 24.25 16.05 -39.98
C PRO A 36 25.58 15.93 -40.76
N VAL A 37 25.55 16.37 -42.01
CA VAL A 37 26.72 16.49 -42.89
C VAL A 37 26.94 17.97 -43.16
N ILE A 38 28.08 18.50 -42.72
CA ILE A 38 28.36 19.92 -42.86
C ILE A 38 29.46 20.19 -43.88
N PHE A 39 29.22 21.14 -44.76
CA PHE A 39 30.17 21.58 -45.77
C PHE A 39 30.85 22.88 -45.33
N VAL A 40 32.13 22.78 -45.01
CA VAL A 40 32.99 23.91 -44.61
C VAL A 40 34.19 24.02 -45.56
N GLY A 41 34.89 25.15 -45.55
CA GLY A 41 36.09 25.34 -46.35
C GLY A 41 36.14 26.69 -47.05
N ASP A 42 37.01 26.81 -48.04
CA ASP A 42 37.31 28.09 -48.69
C ASP A 42 36.07 28.68 -49.38
N GLY A 43 36.01 30.01 -49.43
CA GLY A 43 35.14 30.72 -50.35
C GLY A 43 35.37 30.24 -51.79
N ARG A 44 34.29 30.07 -52.56
CA ARG A 44 34.34 29.65 -53.98
C ARG A 44 34.93 28.28 -54.28
N ALA A 45 35.11 27.44 -53.27
CA ALA A 45 35.53 26.05 -53.45
C ALA A 45 34.43 25.14 -54.06
N GLY A 46 33.22 25.65 -54.30
CA GLY A 46 32.11 24.87 -54.86
C GLY A 46 31.35 24.03 -53.84
N LYS A 47 31.30 24.47 -52.57
CA LYS A 47 30.60 23.79 -51.46
C LYS A 47 29.12 23.55 -51.75
N SER A 48 28.38 24.62 -52.02
CA SER A 48 26.95 24.59 -52.31
C SER A 48 26.61 23.67 -53.49
N TYR A 49 27.46 23.68 -54.53
CA TYR A 49 27.33 22.77 -55.67
C TYR A 49 27.53 21.30 -55.27
N LEU A 50 28.59 20.97 -54.54
CA LEU A 50 28.81 19.60 -54.06
C LEU A 50 27.72 19.13 -53.09
N ALA A 51 27.22 20.03 -52.23
CA ALA A 51 26.09 19.77 -51.34
C ALA A 51 24.80 19.51 -52.14
N SER A 52 24.54 20.27 -53.21
CA SER A 52 23.45 20.02 -54.17
C SER A 52 23.58 18.62 -54.80
N CYS A 53 24.77 18.26 -55.30
CA CYS A 53 25.01 16.93 -55.87
C CYS A 53 24.74 15.79 -54.87
N LEU A 54 25.02 15.99 -53.58
CA LEU A 54 24.73 15.02 -52.52
C LEU A 54 23.22 14.75 -52.37
N VAL A 55 22.40 15.80 -52.49
CA VAL A 55 20.93 15.71 -52.49
C VAL A 55 20.42 15.02 -53.77
N GLY A 56 21.21 15.03 -54.84
CA GLY A 56 20.85 14.49 -56.16
C GLY A 56 20.10 15.50 -57.04
N THR A 57 20.27 16.80 -56.77
CA THR A 57 19.69 17.89 -57.59
C THR A 57 20.70 19.03 -57.66
N GLU A 58 20.93 19.63 -58.82
CA GLU A 58 21.91 20.72 -58.96
C GLU A 58 21.49 22.02 -58.25
N ASP A 59 20.18 22.23 -58.05
CA ASP A 59 19.60 23.48 -57.59
C ASP A 59 19.09 23.44 -56.12
N ALA A 60 19.57 22.50 -55.31
CA ALA A 60 19.13 22.41 -53.91
C ALA A 60 19.63 23.62 -53.11
N PHE A 61 20.91 23.97 -53.28
CA PHE A 61 21.52 25.17 -52.75
C PHE A 61 21.78 26.18 -53.87
N VAL A 62 21.63 27.47 -53.57
CA VAL A 62 21.92 28.53 -54.54
C VAL A 62 23.42 28.56 -54.80
N SER A 63 23.82 28.37 -56.06
CA SER A 63 25.20 28.53 -56.49
C SER A 63 25.30 29.66 -57.52
N SER A 64 26.38 30.45 -57.47
CA SER A 64 26.64 31.52 -58.43
C SER A 64 28.14 31.67 -58.67
N ASP A 65 28.48 31.98 -59.91
CA ASP A 65 29.84 32.24 -60.38
C ASP A 65 30.29 33.70 -60.14
N SER A 66 29.46 34.52 -59.48
CA SER A 66 29.82 35.90 -59.11
C SER A 66 30.98 35.93 -58.11
N ALA A 67 31.61 37.11 -57.90
CA ALA A 67 32.63 37.28 -56.87
C ALA A 67 32.03 37.43 -55.45
N GLU A 68 30.78 37.88 -55.33
CA GLU A 68 30.07 38.19 -54.06
C GLU A 68 29.49 36.97 -53.34
N SER A 69 29.83 36.76 -52.07
CA SER A 69 29.42 35.57 -51.29
C SER A 69 27.93 35.25 -51.45
N VAL A 70 27.64 34.02 -51.86
CA VAL A 70 26.27 33.57 -52.18
C VAL A 70 25.57 33.02 -50.94
N THR A 71 26.29 32.22 -50.16
CA THR A 71 25.83 31.68 -48.88
C THR A 71 26.29 32.60 -47.76
N GLU A 72 25.34 33.27 -47.11
CA GLU A 72 25.57 33.99 -45.85
C GLU A 72 25.08 33.10 -44.68
N GLY A 73 25.95 32.82 -43.70
CA GLY A 73 25.66 31.92 -42.58
C GLY A 73 25.54 30.43 -42.95
N ILE A 74 24.39 29.80 -42.64
CA ILE A 74 24.14 28.37 -42.88
C ILE A 74 22.78 28.19 -43.55
N ASP A 75 22.78 27.45 -44.65
CA ASP A 75 21.57 26.92 -45.28
C ASP A 75 21.48 25.41 -45.04
N ALA A 76 20.26 24.89 -44.92
CA ALA A 76 20.00 23.50 -44.58
C ALA A 76 18.99 22.84 -45.51
N VAL A 77 19.23 21.58 -45.84
CA VAL A 77 18.26 20.70 -46.51
C VAL A 77 18.26 19.33 -45.85
N ALA A 78 17.07 18.73 -45.75
CA ALA A 78 16.89 17.41 -45.16
C ALA A 78 16.53 16.39 -46.23
N VAL A 79 17.21 15.25 -46.22
CA VAL A 79 17.00 14.15 -47.17
C VAL A 79 16.77 12.85 -46.41
N PRO A 80 15.62 12.17 -46.59
CA PRO A 80 15.39 10.88 -45.96
C PRO A 80 16.25 9.79 -46.63
N VAL A 81 16.91 8.95 -45.83
CA VAL A 81 17.81 7.88 -46.29
C VAL A 81 17.68 6.66 -45.37
N ASP A 82 17.12 5.56 -45.89
CA ASP A 82 16.90 4.27 -45.18
C ASP A 82 16.27 4.40 -43.77
N GLY A 83 15.34 5.34 -43.58
CA GLY A 83 14.68 5.60 -42.29
C GLY A 83 15.43 6.58 -41.37
N ASP A 84 16.65 6.98 -41.73
CA ASP A 84 17.36 8.13 -41.16
C ASP A 84 17.07 9.40 -41.96
N THR A 85 17.51 10.54 -41.43
CA THR A 85 17.46 11.83 -42.13
C THR A 85 18.85 12.43 -42.23
N LEU A 86 19.36 12.56 -43.46
CA LEU A 86 20.60 13.28 -43.76
C LEU A 86 20.31 14.79 -43.74
N LEU A 87 20.87 15.49 -42.76
CA LEU A 87 20.75 16.94 -42.65
C LEU A 87 22.00 17.58 -43.25
N ILE A 88 21.89 18.11 -44.45
CA ILE A 88 23.02 18.73 -45.16
C ILE A 88 23.02 20.21 -44.83
N LEU A 89 24.16 20.68 -44.31
CA LEU A 89 24.39 22.05 -43.88
C LEU A 89 25.46 22.68 -44.79
N ASP A 90 25.08 23.64 -45.63
CA ASP A 90 26.02 24.42 -46.44
C ASP A 90 26.41 25.68 -45.67
N CYS A 91 27.70 25.84 -45.41
CA CYS A 91 28.22 26.96 -44.65
C CYS A 91 28.84 28.03 -45.53
N GLU A 92 28.73 29.27 -45.07
CA GLU A 92 29.51 30.39 -45.55
C GLU A 92 31.00 30.04 -45.59
N GLY A 93 31.66 30.36 -46.72
CA GLY A 93 33.07 30.04 -46.91
C GLY A 93 34.00 30.99 -46.15
N GLY A 94 35.06 30.43 -45.56
CA GLY A 94 36.14 31.21 -44.97
C GLY A 94 36.99 31.94 -46.02
N ASN A 95 37.82 32.88 -45.57
CA ASN A 95 38.82 33.60 -46.38
C ASN A 95 38.26 34.35 -47.59
N ASN A 96 36.99 34.78 -47.56
CA ASN A 96 36.50 35.74 -48.54
C ASN A 96 36.97 37.15 -48.12
N ALA A 97 37.76 37.82 -48.96
CA ALA A 97 38.30 39.16 -48.68
C ALA A 97 37.22 40.21 -48.38
N MET A 98 35.97 39.94 -48.78
CA MET A 98 34.82 40.82 -48.61
C MET A 98 33.85 40.41 -47.49
N ALA A 99 34.09 39.31 -46.76
CA ALA A 99 33.18 38.81 -45.72
C ALA A 99 33.83 38.78 -44.32
N ALA A 100 33.05 39.09 -43.29
CA ALA A 100 33.50 38.95 -41.90
C ALA A 100 33.68 37.46 -41.56
N ILE A 101 34.79 37.09 -40.91
CA ILE A 101 35.00 35.72 -40.42
C ILE A 101 34.05 35.49 -39.24
N ARG A 102 32.94 34.78 -39.50
CA ARG A 102 31.91 34.49 -38.49
C ARG A 102 32.21 33.14 -37.83
N SER A 103 32.98 33.17 -36.75
CA SER A 103 33.38 32.00 -35.96
C SER A 103 32.22 31.10 -35.53
N LEU A 104 31.02 31.66 -35.38
CA LEU A 104 29.81 30.92 -35.02
C LEU A 104 29.44 29.84 -36.05
N VAL A 105 29.66 30.07 -37.34
CA VAL A 105 29.37 29.06 -38.38
C VAL A 105 30.22 27.81 -38.15
N ASN A 106 31.49 27.99 -37.76
CA ASN A 106 32.39 26.89 -37.42
C ASN A 106 32.00 26.21 -36.10
N VAL A 107 31.54 26.98 -35.11
CA VAL A 107 31.00 26.44 -33.85
C VAL A 107 29.81 25.52 -34.10
N PHE A 108 28.85 25.93 -34.94
CA PHE A 108 27.73 25.08 -35.35
C PHE A 108 28.23 23.80 -36.03
N GLY A 109 29.23 23.90 -36.89
CA GLY A 109 29.81 22.73 -37.54
C GLY A 109 30.45 21.73 -36.63
N LEU A 110 31.22 22.21 -35.67
CA LEU A 110 31.91 21.37 -34.71
C LEU A 110 30.96 20.75 -33.69
N LEU A 111 29.86 21.43 -33.35
CA LEU A 111 28.88 20.92 -32.38
C LEU A 111 27.89 19.95 -33.00
N LEU A 112 27.45 20.21 -34.23
CA LEU A 112 26.32 19.52 -34.83
C LEU A 112 26.74 18.52 -35.91
N GLY A 113 27.89 18.73 -36.56
CA GLY A 113 28.37 17.86 -37.64
C GLY A 113 28.74 16.48 -37.13
N SER A 114 28.12 15.44 -37.67
CA SER A 114 28.62 14.06 -37.51
C SER A 114 29.69 13.73 -38.56
N GLN A 115 29.59 14.38 -39.72
CA GLN A 115 30.58 14.35 -40.79
C GLN A 115 30.87 15.78 -41.24
N VAL A 116 32.14 16.15 -41.24
CA VAL A 116 32.64 17.47 -41.64
C VAL A 116 33.29 17.33 -43.01
N VAL A 117 32.64 17.85 -44.03
CA VAL A 117 33.14 17.90 -45.40
C VAL A 117 33.93 19.19 -45.58
N PHE A 118 35.26 19.11 -45.51
CA PHE A 118 36.13 20.25 -45.77
C PHE A 118 36.46 20.32 -47.26
N VAL A 119 36.05 21.40 -47.93
CA VAL A 119 36.24 21.57 -49.37
C VAL A 119 37.38 22.55 -49.66
N ALA A 120 38.49 22.04 -50.17
CA ALA A 120 39.63 22.78 -50.68
C ALA A 120 39.46 23.05 -52.18
N ASN A 121 39.93 24.21 -52.65
CA ASN A 121 39.84 24.60 -54.05
C ASN A 121 41.09 24.20 -54.85
N GLY A 122 40.93 23.29 -55.80
CA GLY A 122 41.93 22.88 -56.80
C GLY A 122 43.04 21.95 -56.28
N MET A 123 43.56 22.19 -55.08
CA MET A 123 44.66 21.42 -54.49
C MET A 123 44.65 21.43 -52.96
N ALA A 124 45.20 20.40 -52.34
CA ALA A 124 45.44 20.35 -50.90
C ALA A 124 46.72 21.12 -50.54
N THR A 125 46.58 22.38 -50.14
CA THR A 125 47.69 23.29 -49.79
C THR A 125 47.83 23.46 -48.27
N GLU A 126 48.96 24.02 -47.83
CA GLU A 126 49.10 24.49 -46.44
C GLU A 126 48.05 25.53 -46.08
N GLN A 127 47.68 26.42 -47.01
CA GLN A 127 46.64 27.40 -46.78
C GLN A 127 45.28 26.73 -46.54
N ALA A 128 44.95 25.66 -47.27
CA ALA A 128 43.74 24.88 -47.02
C ALA A 128 43.77 24.26 -45.62
N LEU A 129 44.90 23.69 -45.20
CA LEU A 129 45.06 23.18 -43.82
C LEU A 129 44.94 24.29 -42.77
N GLN A 130 45.53 25.46 -43.01
CA GLN A 130 45.40 26.60 -42.10
C GLN A 130 43.96 27.05 -41.96
N THR A 131 43.18 27.02 -43.05
CA THR A 131 41.75 27.36 -43.03
C THR A 131 40.93 26.34 -42.23
N LEU A 132 41.26 25.05 -42.38
CA LEU A 132 40.72 24.01 -41.50
C LEU A 132 41.12 24.26 -40.04
N GLY A 133 42.37 24.66 -39.80
CA GLY A 133 42.89 25.05 -38.48
C GLY A 133 42.12 26.20 -37.84
N VAL A 134 41.84 27.27 -38.59
CA VAL A 134 41.01 28.39 -38.12
C VAL A 134 39.60 27.92 -37.80
N SER A 135 39.05 27.00 -38.59
CA SER A 135 37.74 26.41 -38.32
C SER A 135 37.76 25.61 -37.02
N LEU A 136 38.83 24.85 -36.76
CA LEU A 136 39.03 24.09 -35.51
C LEU A 136 39.32 24.99 -34.31
N ALA A 137 39.95 26.14 -34.50
CA ALA A 137 40.20 27.11 -33.43
C ALA A 137 38.89 27.61 -32.80
N ALA A 138 37.76 27.55 -33.52
CA ALA A 138 36.44 27.83 -32.97
C ALA A 138 36.04 26.88 -31.83
N ARG A 139 36.70 25.72 -31.67
CA ARG A 139 36.54 24.85 -30.49
C ARG A 139 36.89 25.57 -29.19
N SER A 140 37.75 26.58 -29.21
CA SER A 140 38.06 27.41 -28.02
C SER A 140 36.87 28.20 -27.50
N LEU A 141 35.82 28.39 -28.32
CA LEU A 141 34.56 29.02 -27.92
C LEU A 141 33.64 28.03 -27.18
N LEU A 142 33.98 26.74 -27.15
CA LEU A 142 33.23 25.69 -26.49
C LEU A 142 33.78 25.47 -25.08
N ARG A 143 32.93 25.67 -24.07
CA ARG A 143 33.22 25.25 -22.71
C ARG A 143 32.84 23.79 -22.55
N LEU A 144 33.85 22.96 -22.38
CA LEU A 144 33.72 21.55 -22.04
C LEU A 144 34.01 21.37 -20.54
N ASP A 145 33.28 20.46 -19.89
CA ASP A 145 33.64 19.94 -18.57
C ASP A 145 34.23 18.52 -18.71
N GLU A 146 34.72 17.96 -17.61
CA GLU A 146 35.32 16.61 -17.61
C GLU A 146 34.34 15.50 -18.04
N SER A 147 33.04 15.76 -17.97
CA SER A 147 31.97 14.81 -18.30
C SER A 147 31.45 14.94 -19.74
N CYS A 148 31.77 16.03 -20.42
CA CYS A 148 31.27 16.36 -21.75
C CYS A 148 32.35 16.13 -22.82
N LYS A 149 32.04 15.27 -23.78
CA LYS A 149 32.82 15.12 -25.00
C LYS A 149 32.02 15.67 -26.17
N LEU A 150 32.72 16.26 -27.13
CA LEU A 150 32.12 16.56 -28.43
C LEU A 150 31.76 15.25 -29.14
N PRO A 151 30.71 15.26 -29.99
CA PRO A 151 30.38 14.09 -30.79
C PRO A 151 31.58 13.67 -31.63
N GLU A 152 31.75 12.37 -31.83
CA GLU A 152 32.78 11.88 -32.74
C GLU A 152 32.46 12.33 -34.18
N GLN A 153 33.42 12.98 -34.82
CA GLN A 153 33.25 13.54 -36.16
C GLN A 153 34.17 12.82 -37.15
N GLU A 154 33.66 12.49 -38.33
CA GLU A 154 34.49 12.11 -39.47
C GLU A 154 34.87 13.37 -40.27
N LEU A 155 36.16 13.51 -40.60
CA LEU A 155 36.60 14.50 -41.59
C LEU A 155 36.61 13.89 -42.99
N VAL A 156 35.87 14.50 -43.91
CA VAL A 156 35.93 14.18 -45.34
C VAL A 156 36.59 15.35 -46.06
N PHE A 157 37.88 15.22 -46.33
CA PHE A 157 38.66 16.25 -46.99
C PHE A 157 38.51 16.12 -48.51
N VAL A 158 37.88 17.10 -49.14
CA VAL A 158 37.57 17.11 -50.57
C VAL A 158 38.41 18.17 -51.27
N VAL A 159 39.23 17.77 -52.23
CA VAL A 159 39.84 18.70 -53.18
C VAL A 159 38.93 18.81 -54.40
N ASN A 160 38.13 19.88 -54.45
CA ASN A 160 37.24 20.13 -55.58
C ASN A 160 37.98 20.83 -56.73
N LYS A 161 37.49 20.71 -57.96
CA LYS A 161 38.14 21.27 -59.17
C LYS A 161 39.59 20.78 -59.35
N ASN A 162 39.86 19.56 -58.89
CA ASN A 162 41.20 19.01 -58.85
C ASN A 162 41.71 18.67 -60.27
N THR A 163 42.96 19.05 -60.53
CA THR A 163 43.68 18.72 -61.78
C THR A 163 44.87 17.78 -61.56
N LEU A 164 45.18 17.46 -60.30
CA LEU A 164 46.30 16.63 -59.89
C LEU A 164 45.86 15.18 -59.66
N ARG A 165 46.78 14.22 -59.70
CA ARG A 165 46.49 12.83 -59.32
C ARG A 165 46.95 12.62 -57.88
N TYR A 166 46.00 12.57 -56.96
CA TYR A 166 46.27 12.21 -55.57
C TYR A 166 46.04 10.71 -55.36
N GLU A 167 46.84 10.12 -54.48
CA GLU A 167 46.58 8.78 -53.97
C GLU A 167 45.55 8.83 -52.83
N GLY A 168 44.83 7.74 -52.57
CA GLY A 168 43.86 7.67 -51.46
C GLY A 168 44.48 7.95 -50.08
N SER A 169 45.78 7.71 -49.90
CA SER A 169 46.53 8.01 -48.67
C SER A 169 47.10 9.43 -48.61
N ALA A 170 46.76 10.31 -49.55
CA ALA A 170 47.39 11.63 -49.66
C ALA A 170 47.21 12.47 -48.38
N LEU A 171 46.01 12.50 -47.80
CA LEU A 171 45.75 13.25 -46.56
C LEU A 171 46.61 12.75 -45.40
N GLU A 172 46.70 11.44 -45.19
CA GLU A 172 47.51 10.89 -44.10
C GLU A 172 48.99 11.19 -44.30
N LYS A 173 49.51 11.13 -45.53
CA LYS A 173 50.89 11.57 -45.83
C LYS A 173 51.08 13.05 -45.50
N ILE A 174 50.12 13.91 -45.86
CA ILE A 174 50.16 15.35 -45.56
C ILE A 174 50.17 15.61 -44.05
N LEU A 175 49.37 14.87 -43.27
CA LEU A 175 49.25 15.03 -41.81
C LEU A 175 50.41 14.39 -41.03
N GLN A 176 51.07 13.37 -41.57
CA GLN A 176 52.21 12.69 -40.95
C GLN A 176 53.56 13.36 -41.26
N GLN A 177 53.60 14.25 -42.26
CA GLN A 177 54.81 14.96 -42.60
C GLN A 177 55.28 15.82 -41.41
N GLN A 178 56.54 15.63 -41.02
CA GLN A 178 57.19 16.39 -39.96
C GLN A 178 57.73 17.72 -40.50
N PHE A 179 57.60 18.78 -39.69
CA PHE A 179 58.11 20.12 -40.01
C PHE A 179 58.89 20.69 -38.83
N ASP A 180 59.94 21.46 -39.13
CA ASP A 180 60.70 22.21 -38.12
C ASP A 180 59.90 23.39 -37.55
N ASP A 181 58.89 23.87 -38.30
CA ASP A 181 57.97 24.93 -37.87
C ASP A 181 56.94 24.37 -36.87
N PRO A 182 56.94 24.80 -35.59
CA PRO A 182 56.05 24.25 -34.57
C PRO A 182 54.57 24.46 -34.88
N GLY A 183 54.20 25.60 -35.49
CA GLY A 183 52.81 25.91 -35.81
C GLY A 183 52.20 24.97 -36.86
N ARG A 184 52.97 24.62 -37.90
CA ARG A 184 52.54 23.62 -38.90
C ARG A 184 52.42 22.22 -38.33
N GLN A 185 53.24 21.86 -37.35
CA GLN A 185 53.17 20.58 -36.66
C GLN A 185 51.95 20.53 -35.73
N GLU A 186 51.75 21.55 -34.90
CA GLU A 186 50.62 21.69 -33.99
C GLU A 186 49.27 21.66 -34.73
N LEU A 187 49.19 22.32 -35.89
CA LEU A 187 48.00 22.29 -36.74
C LEU A 187 47.62 20.86 -37.17
N ARG A 188 48.61 20.07 -37.61
CA ARG A 188 48.40 18.68 -38.03
C ARG A 188 48.03 17.79 -36.86
N ASP A 189 48.67 17.98 -35.72
CA ASP A 189 48.37 17.26 -34.49
C ASP A 189 46.93 17.55 -34.05
N THR A 190 46.53 18.83 -34.08
CA THR A 190 45.16 19.28 -33.80
C THR A 190 44.15 18.63 -34.74
N VAL A 191 44.40 18.62 -36.06
CA VAL A 191 43.51 17.96 -37.03
C VAL A 191 43.42 16.46 -36.76
N ARG A 192 44.55 15.80 -36.44
CA ARG A 192 44.59 14.37 -36.16
C ARG A 192 43.85 13.97 -34.89
N GLU A 193 43.97 14.79 -33.85
CA GLU A 193 43.28 14.61 -32.57
C GLU A 193 41.78 14.88 -32.69
N CYS A 194 41.40 15.95 -33.41
CA CYS A 194 40.00 16.34 -33.57
C CYS A 194 39.20 15.36 -34.42
N PHE A 195 39.84 14.76 -35.44
CA PHE A 195 39.18 13.88 -36.40
C PHE A 195 39.96 12.57 -36.52
N PRO A 196 39.77 11.59 -35.62
CA PRO A 196 40.46 10.31 -35.73
C PRO A 196 40.05 9.54 -37.00
N ASP A 197 38.78 9.64 -37.39
CA ASP A 197 38.23 9.12 -38.64
C ASP A 197 38.37 10.17 -39.76
N ARG A 198 39.12 9.84 -40.81
CA ARG A 198 39.40 10.76 -41.93
C ARG A 198 39.33 10.04 -43.26
N SER A 199 38.81 10.74 -44.28
CA SER A 199 38.70 10.27 -45.65
C SER A 199 39.12 11.39 -46.62
N PHE A 200 39.71 11.03 -47.77
CA PHE A 200 40.19 12.00 -48.75
C PHE A 200 39.59 11.73 -50.14
N PHE A 201 39.01 12.75 -50.73
CA PHE A 201 38.37 12.68 -52.05
C PHE A 201 38.90 13.79 -52.96
N THR A 202 38.97 13.49 -54.25
CA THR A 202 39.23 14.48 -55.27
C THR A 202 38.08 14.53 -56.24
N VAL A 203 37.55 15.72 -56.47
CA VAL A 203 36.50 15.93 -57.48
C VAL A 203 37.13 16.74 -58.61
N PRO A 204 37.21 16.19 -59.84
CA PRO A 204 37.72 16.91 -61.01
C PRO A 204 36.92 18.18 -61.33
N LEU A 205 37.36 18.95 -62.32
CA LEU A 205 36.53 20.01 -62.90
C LEU A 205 35.28 19.40 -63.56
N MET A 206 34.15 20.12 -63.45
CA MET A 206 32.92 19.75 -64.13
C MET A 206 33.18 19.60 -65.64
N GLY A 207 32.68 18.51 -66.23
CA GLY A 207 32.91 18.15 -67.63
C GLY A 207 34.15 17.29 -67.88
N MET A 208 34.99 16.99 -66.87
CA MET A 208 36.08 16.01 -67.01
C MET A 208 35.53 14.56 -66.95
N PRO A 209 36.19 13.58 -67.60
CA PRO A 209 35.66 12.21 -67.80
C PRO A 209 35.34 11.39 -66.55
N THR A 210 35.76 11.81 -65.36
CA THR A 210 35.56 11.09 -64.08
C THR A 210 34.83 11.92 -63.04
N PHE A 211 34.26 13.07 -63.44
CA PHE A 211 33.57 13.99 -62.53
C PHE A 211 32.38 13.32 -61.84
N ASP A 212 31.45 12.77 -62.61
CA ASP A 212 30.23 12.15 -62.07
C ASP A 212 30.55 10.93 -61.21
N GLU A 213 31.56 10.14 -61.61
CA GLU A 213 32.04 8.99 -60.84
C GLU A 213 32.61 9.44 -59.48
N SER A 214 33.42 10.50 -59.45
CA SER A 214 34.00 11.04 -58.22
C SER A 214 32.95 11.65 -57.29
N VAL A 215 31.96 12.36 -57.85
CA VAL A 215 30.82 12.89 -57.09
C VAL A 215 29.95 11.75 -56.54
N SER A 216 29.68 10.74 -57.34
CA SER A 216 28.93 9.54 -56.92
C SER A 216 29.67 8.76 -55.83
N ALA A 217 31.00 8.65 -55.93
CA ALA A 217 31.84 8.02 -54.91
C ALA A 217 31.80 8.80 -53.58
N LEU A 218 31.92 10.13 -53.63
CA LEU A 218 31.79 10.99 -52.45
C LEU A 218 30.39 10.85 -51.82
N ARG A 219 29.33 10.90 -52.63
CA ARG A 219 27.94 10.72 -52.16
C ARG A 219 27.75 9.36 -51.51
N SER A 220 28.20 8.30 -52.15
CA SER A 220 28.09 6.93 -51.65
C SER A 220 28.83 6.77 -50.32
N HIS A 221 30.01 7.37 -50.19
CA HIS A 221 30.78 7.40 -48.95
C HIS A 221 30.04 8.10 -47.82
N LEU A 222 29.55 9.34 -48.06
CA LEU A 222 28.83 10.12 -47.05
C LEU A 222 27.56 9.40 -46.59
N VAL A 223 26.79 8.84 -47.53
CA VAL A 223 25.59 8.07 -47.22
C VAL A 223 25.93 6.79 -46.45
N ALA A 224 26.95 6.03 -46.86
CA ALA A 224 27.31 4.76 -46.24
C ALA A 224 27.93 4.93 -44.84
N ARG A 225 28.67 6.02 -44.62
CA ARG A 225 29.35 6.31 -43.34
C ARG A 225 28.62 7.31 -42.45
N ARG A 226 27.37 7.65 -42.78
CA ARG A 226 26.55 8.55 -41.96
C ARG A 226 26.49 8.06 -40.52
N LYS A 227 26.66 8.98 -39.57
CA LYS A 227 26.54 8.69 -38.14
C LYS A 227 25.38 9.54 -37.59
N PRO A 228 24.45 8.96 -36.81
CA PRO A 228 23.48 9.74 -36.06
C PRO A 228 24.17 10.73 -35.13
N LEU A 229 23.62 11.93 -34.99
CA LEU A 229 24.07 12.86 -33.96
C LEU A 229 23.62 12.32 -32.59
N GLU A 230 24.59 12.13 -31.71
CA GLU A 230 24.38 11.67 -30.34
C GLU A 230 24.99 12.66 -29.34
N MET A 231 24.29 12.86 -28.22
CA MET A 231 24.78 13.64 -27.08
C MET A 231 24.66 12.79 -25.82
N GLY A 232 25.81 12.40 -25.25
CA GLY A 232 25.89 11.55 -24.06
C GLY A 232 25.17 10.21 -24.19
N GLY A 233 25.14 9.63 -25.39
CA GLY A 233 24.47 8.37 -25.73
C GLY A 233 23.02 8.53 -26.21
N VAL A 234 22.42 9.72 -26.11
CA VAL A 234 21.05 9.98 -26.60
C VAL A 234 21.09 10.43 -28.05
N HIS A 235 20.32 9.78 -28.92
CA HIS A 235 20.09 10.26 -30.28
C HIS A 235 19.35 11.60 -30.27
N VAL A 236 19.90 12.59 -30.96
CA VAL A 236 19.30 13.92 -31.05
C VAL A 236 18.12 13.88 -32.03
N THR A 237 16.92 14.22 -31.53
CA THR A 237 15.71 14.36 -32.35
C THR A 237 15.65 15.74 -33.02
N GLY A 238 14.74 15.94 -33.98
CA GLY A 238 14.58 17.25 -34.64
C GLY A 238 14.30 18.39 -33.66
N ARG A 239 13.43 18.13 -32.68
CA ARG A 239 13.12 19.08 -31.61
C ARG A 239 14.32 19.36 -30.71
N HIS A 240 15.09 18.33 -30.34
CA HIS A 240 16.31 18.49 -29.56
C HIS A 240 17.32 19.35 -30.31
N LEU A 241 17.55 19.06 -31.59
CA LEU A 241 18.50 19.78 -32.43
C LEU A 241 18.10 21.26 -32.58
N ALA A 242 16.83 21.54 -32.86
CA ALA A 242 16.34 22.91 -32.94
C ALA A 242 16.55 23.69 -31.63
N GLY A 243 16.20 23.10 -30.48
CA GLY A 243 16.41 23.74 -29.18
C GLY A 243 17.89 23.93 -28.83
N VAL A 244 18.75 22.98 -29.21
CA VAL A 244 20.21 23.14 -29.09
C VAL A 244 20.71 24.29 -29.94
N MET A 245 20.28 24.42 -31.20
CA MET A 245 20.65 25.54 -32.07
C MET A 245 20.22 26.88 -31.45
N GLU A 246 19.01 26.94 -30.89
CA GLU A 246 18.50 28.14 -30.21
C GLU A 246 19.36 28.50 -28.99
N LEU A 247 19.75 27.51 -28.18
CA LEU A 247 20.66 27.68 -27.05
C LEU A 247 22.04 28.21 -27.50
N VAL A 248 22.61 27.64 -28.56
CA VAL A 248 23.91 28.06 -29.10
C VAL A 248 23.87 29.54 -29.52
N VAL A 249 22.84 29.95 -30.28
CA VAL A 249 22.69 31.36 -30.68
C VAL A 249 22.53 32.27 -29.46
N ALA A 250 21.70 31.86 -28.49
CA ALA A 250 21.46 32.65 -27.29
C ALA A 250 22.73 32.80 -26.43
N GLU A 251 23.50 31.73 -26.24
CA GLU A 251 24.73 31.74 -25.45
C GLU A 251 25.85 32.52 -26.14
N VAL A 252 26.02 32.39 -27.45
CA VAL A 252 27.02 33.19 -28.19
C VAL A 252 26.70 34.68 -28.10
N ARG A 253 25.44 35.06 -28.26
CA ARG A 253 25.01 36.47 -28.07
C ARG A 253 25.29 36.99 -26.67
N LYS A 254 25.12 36.16 -25.65
CA LYS A 254 25.25 36.55 -24.24
C LYS A 254 26.69 36.57 -23.76
N SER A 255 27.47 35.54 -24.08
CA SER A 255 28.78 35.27 -23.48
C SER A 255 29.91 35.05 -24.48
N GLN A 256 29.65 35.12 -25.79
CA GLN A 256 30.62 34.82 -26.86
C GLN A 256 31.23 33.40 -26.76
N GLN A 257 30.59 32.53 -25.98
CA GLN A 257 31.01 31.17 -25.69
C GLN A 257 29.77 30.29 -25.55
N VAL A 258 29.90 29.01 -25.89
CA VAL A 258 28.85 28.00 -25.82
C VAL A 258 29.19 27.01 -24.71
N ASN A 259 28.23 26.75 -23.83
CA ASN A 259 28.34 25.82 -22.73
C ASN A 259 27.78 24.45 -23.14
N VAL A 260 28.66 23.53 -23.54
CA VAL A 260 28.26 22.17 -23.94
C VAL A 260 27.52 21.42 -22.83
N PRO A 261 27.87 21.56 -21.54
CA PRO A 261 27.06 21.06 -20.43
C PRO A 261 25.59 21.51 -20.45
N SER A 262 25.28 22.77 -20.83
CA SER A 262 23.91 23.26 -20.98
C SER A 262 23.16 22.49 -22.07
N MET A 263 23.84 22.24 -23.21
CA MET A 263 23.28 21.51 -24.34
C MET A 263 23.03 20.04 -23.99
N ASN A 264 24.01 19.39 -23.34
CA ASN A 264 23.88 18.01 -22.86
C ASN A 264 22.72 17.90 -21.86
N ARG A 265 22.57 18.85 -20.94
CA ARG A 265 21.40 18.89 -20.05
C ARG A 265 20.10 19.01 -20.83
N TYR A 266 20.04 19.90 -21.82
CA TYR A 266 18.83 20.07 -22.63
C TYR A 266 18.45 18.78 -23.37
N VAL A 267 19.39 18.13 -24.04
CA VAL A 267 19.09 16.89 -24.80
C VAL A 267 18.86 15.69 -23.90
N ILE A 268 19.76 15.46 -22.95
CA ILE A 268 19.77 14.25 -22.13
C ILE A 268 18.74 14.38 -20.99
N TYR A 269 18.81 15.46 -20.22
CA TYR A 269 17.95 15.60 -19.04
C TYR A 269 16.53 15.97 -19.43
N GLU A 270 16.34 17.12 -20.10
CA GLU A 270 15.01 17.60 -20.46
C GLU A 270 14.39 16.76 -21.58
N GLY A 271 15.19 16.36 -22.58
CA GLY A 271 14.71 15.65 -23.76
C GLY A 271 14.49 14.14 -23.60
N PHE A 272 15.19 13.49 -22.66
CA PHE A 272 15.12 12.03 -22.48
C PHE A 272 14.78 11.61 -21.05
N LEU A 273 15.56 12.05 -20.05
CA LEU A 273 15.42 11.57 -18.67
C LEU A 273 14.13 12.04 -17.98
N VAL A 274 13.69 13.28 -18.21
CA VAL A 274 12.45 13.82 -17.64
C VAL A 274 11.22 13.10 -18.23
N PRO A 275 11.07 12.96 -19.56
CA PRO A 275 10.01 12.13 -20.15
C PRO A 275 10.03 10.69 -19.63
N LEU A 276 11.20 10.03 -19.60
CA LEU A 276 11.33 8.67 -19.06
C LEU A 276 10.87 8.58 -17.59
N THR A 277 11.24 9.58 -16.78
CA THR A 277 10.81 9.68 -15.38
C THR A 277 9.29 9.80 -15.27
N GLN A 278 8.67 10.61 -16.14
CA GLN A 278 7.22 10.75 -16.21
C GLN A 278 6.55 9.43 -16.62
N ASP A 279 6.99 8.80 -17.70
CA ASP A 279 6.46 7.53 -18.20
C ASP A 279 6.54 6.42 -17.13
N LEU A 280 7.67 6.34 -16.41
CA LEU A 280 7.83 5.37 -15.33
C LEU A 280 6.99 5.70 -14.09
N THR A 281 6.74 6.98 -13.82
CA THR A 281 5.82 7.41 -12.75
C THR A 281 4.38 7.00 -13.10
N GLU A 282 3.95 7.26 -14.34
CA GLU A 282 2.62 6.87 -14.84
C GLU A 282 2.46 5.34 -14.87
N PHE A 283 3.51 4.62 -15.30
CA PHE A 283 3.56 3.16 -15.22
C PHE A 283 3.39 2.68 -13.77
N ALA A 284 4.18 3.22 -12.83
CA ALA A 284 4.09 2.83 -11.42
C ALA A 284 2.70 3.12 -10.84
N GLN A 285 2.11 4.28 -11.17
CA GLN A 285 0.76 4.65 -10.77
C GLN A 285 -0.28 3.63 -11.27
N SER A 286 -0.15 3.15 -12.51
CA SER A 286 -1.04 2.11 -13.06
C SER A 286 -0.89 0.74 -12.38
N GLN A 287 0.23 0.49 -11.69
CA GLN A 287 0.50 -0.75 -10.97
C GLN A 287 0.09 -0.66 -9.48
N LEU A 288 -0.28 0.52 -8.99
CA LEU A 288 -0.70 0.66 -7.59
C LEU A 288 -1.98 -0.15 -7.34
N PRO A 289 -2.04 -0.93 -6.25
CA PRO A 289 -3.23 -1.70 -5.95
C PRO A 289 -4.41 -0.80 -5.58
N GLU A 290 -5.58 -1.11 -6.13
CA GLU A 290 -6.82 -0.48 -5.68
C GLU A 290 -7.18 -0.95 -4.27
N LEU A 291 -7.04 -0.06 -3.30
CA LEU A 291 -7.42 -0.32 -1.91
C LEU A 291 -8.90 -0.01 -1.68
N SER A 292 -9.72 -1.07 -1.60
CA SER A 292 -11.10 -1.05 -1.11
C SER A 292 -11.22 -1.47 0.36
N ASP A 293 -10.22 -2.17 0.89
CA ASP A 293 -10.14 -2.62 2.28
C ASP A 293 -8.67 -2.63 2.74
N TYR A 294 -8.43 -2.86 4.04
CA TYR A 294 -7.10 -2.99 4.61
C TYR A 294 -6.34 -4.17 3.99
N ASP A 295 -5.17 -3.90 3.41
CA ASP A 295 -4.26 -4.92 2.86
C ASP A 295 -3.03 -5.07 3.79
N PRO A 296 -2.90 -6.18 4.55
CA PRO A 296 -1.73 -6.41 5.40
C PRO A 296 -0.45 -6.71 4.62
N ARG A 297 -0.53 -6.98 3.32
CA ARG A 297 0.61 -7.28 2.43
C ARG A 297 0.88 -6.17 1.43
N LEU A 298 0.41 -4.95 1.72
CA LEU A 298 0.61 -3.82 0.82
C LEU A 298 2.10 -3.62 0.49
N GLU A 299 2.99 -3.72 1.47
CA GLU A 299 4.43 -3.51 1.32
C GLU A 299 5.06 -4.44 0.26
N GLU A 300 4.61 -5.70 0.16
CA GLU A 300 5.09 -6.69 -0.82
C GLU A 300 4.73 -6.33 -2.28
N ARG A 301 3.79 -5.40 -2.47
CA ARG A 301 3.24 -5.03 -3.79
C ARG A 301 3.76 -3.67 -4.28
N SER A 302 4.81 -3.13 -3.66
CA SER A 302 5.38 -1.84 -4.02
C SER A 302 5.99 -1.85 -5.43
N PRO A 303 5.59 -0.94 -6.34
CA PRO A 303 6.16 -0.86 -7.69
C PRO A 303 7.48 -0.07 -7.74
N ILE A 304 7.97 0.44 -6.60
CA ILE A 304 9.12 1.36 -6.55
C ILE A 304 10.38 0.71 -7.12
N GLU A 305 10.79 -0.44 -6.57
CA GLU A 305 12.03 -1.11 -6.97
C GLU A 305 12.01 -1.54 -8.44
N GLY A 306 10.88 -2.09 -8.91
CA GLY A 306 10.70 -2.46 -10.31
C GLY A 306 10.82 -1.27 -11.27
N SER A 307 10.28 -0.10 -10.89
CA SER A 307 10.35 1.12 -11.70
C SER A 307 11.75 1.72 -11.72
N LEU A 308 12.44 1.72 -10.58
CA LEU A 308 13.83 2.17 -10.45
C LEU A 308 14.80 1.27 -11.24
N ASN A 309 14.58 -0.04 -11.28
CA ASN A 309 15.39 -0.96 -12.08
C ASN A 309 15.18 -0.75 -13.59
N ARG A 310 13.95 -0.49 -14.02
CA ARG A 310 13.66 -0.13 -15.42
C ARG A 310 14.32 1.18 -15.84
N PHE A 311 14.33 2.18 -14.96
CA PHE A 311 15.06 3.41 -15.18
C PHE A 311 16.55 3.15 -15.41
N ASP A 312 17.19 2.36 -14.53
CA ASP A 312 18.62 2.07 -14.62
C ASP A 312 18.96 1.29 -15.91
N GLN A 313 18.11 0.35 -16.32
CA GLN A 313 18.25 -0.37 -17.58
C GLN A 313 18.11 0.55 -18.79
N ALA A 314 17.08 1.40 -18.82
CA ALA A 314 16.85 2.35 -19.92
C ALA A 314 17.98 3.37 -20.04
N CYS A 315 18.60 3.76 -18.92
CA CYS A 315 19.70 4.72 -18.87
C CYS A 315 21.11 4.09 -18.98
N SER A 316 21.22 2.79 -19.26
CA SER A 316 22.50 2.06 -19.28
C SER A 316 23.49 2.55 -20.35
N HIS A 317 22.97 3.11 -21.44
CA HIS A 317 23.76 3.65 -22.56
C HIS A 317 24.26 5.09 -22.33
N LEU A 318 23.77 5.77 -21.28
CA LEU A 318 24.10 7.16 -20.99
C LEU A 318 25.46 7.28 -20.32
N THR A 319 26.27 8.24 -20.79
CA THR A 319 27.61 8.51 -20.24
C THR A 319 27.61 9.56 -19.12
N CYS A 320 26.58 10.41 -19.03
CA CYS A 320 26.52 11.51 -18.06
C CYS A 320 25.92 11.07 -16.71
N GLU A 321 26.74 10.54 -15.81
CA GLU A 321 26.32 10.01 -14.51
C GLU A 321 25.67 11.04 -13.58
N ALA A 322 26.06 12.32 -13.67
CA ALA A 322 25.48 13.38 -12.86
C ALA A 322 23.99 13.59 -13.17
N LEU A 323 23.63 13.70 -14.45
CA LEU A 323 22.25 13.87 -14.90
C LEU A 323 21.41 12.61 -14.63
N LYS A 324 21.98 11.41 -14.83
CA LYS A 324 21.33 10.14 -14.47
C LYS A 324 20.93 10.11 -13.00
N ARG A 325 21.85 10.50 -12.10
CA ARG A 325 21.61 10.53 -10.66
C ARG A 325 20.52 11.53 -10.29
N GLU A 326 20.54 12.72 -10.87
CA GLU A 326 19.52 13.75 -10.64
C GLU A 326 18.13 13.26 -11.06
N ALA A 327 18.00 12.70 -12.26
CA ALA A 327 16.73 12.17 -12.75
C ALA A 327 16.25 10.95 -11.95
N ARG A 328 17.16 10.07 -11.53
CA ARG A 328 16.85 8.95 -10.64
C ARG A 328 16.29 9.43 -9.30
N GLN A 329 16.88 10.48 -8.72
CA GLN A 329 16.37 11.07 -7.48
C GLN A 329 14.98 11.68 -7.68
N LEU A 330 14.76 12.38 -8.79
CA LEU A 330 13.44 12.91 -9.15
C LEU A 330 12.39 11.78 -9.27
N LEU A 331 12.71 10.71 -9.98
CA LEU A 331 11.85 9.53 -10.09
C LEU A 331 11.57 8.93 -8.72
N SER A 332 12.61 8.67 -7.93
CA SER A 332 12.49 8.11 -6.58
C SER A 332 11.57 8.95 -5.70
N SER A 333 11.70 10.28 -5.71
CA SER A 333 10.82 11.18 -4.94
C SER A 333 9.36 11.01 -5.36
N LYS A 334 9.07 11.08 -6.67
CA LYS A 334 7.69 10.91 -7.18
C LYS A 334 7.08 9.56 -6.83
N LEU A 335 7.87 8.49 -6.92
CA LEU A 335 7.43 7.15 -6.58
C LEU A 335 7.11 7.01 -5.09
N TRP A 336 7.95 7.59 -4.22
CA TRP A 336 7.70 7.61 -2.78
C TRP A 336 6.50 8.48 -2.39
N ASP A 337 6.26 9.60 -3.08
CA ASP A 337 5.08 10.43 -2.84
C ASP A 337 3.78 9.64 -3.15
N LEU A 338 3.74 8.95 -4.29
CA LEU A 338 2.63 8.06 -4.67
C LEU A 338 2.43 6.93 -3.66
N TRP A 339 3.52 6.30 -3.23
CA TRP A 339 3.48 5.19 -2.29
C TRP A 339 3.03 5.62 -0.89
N SER A 340 3.57 6.73 -0.38
CA SER A 340 3.23 7.28 0.93
C SER A 340 1.75 7.64 1.03
N TRP A 341 1.16 8.16 -0.06
CA TRP A 341 -0.28 8.39 -0.13
C TRP A 341 -1.09 7.10 0.02
N LEU A 342 -0.64 6.02 -0.62
CA LEU A 342 -1.31 4.72 -0.57
C LEU A 342 -1.16 4.06 0.81
N GLU A 343 0.02 4.15 1.44
CA GLU A 343 0.25 3.71 2.81
C GLU A 343 -0.65 4.44 3.80
N ALA A 344 -0.76 5.77 3.67
CA ALA A 344 -1.66 6.57 4.50
C ALA A 344 -3.13 6.13 4.33
N LYS A 345 -3.56 5.88 3.09
CA LYS A 345 -4.90 5.34 2.82
C LYS A 345 -5.11 3.95 3.45
N ASN A 346 -4.13 3.06 3.35
CA ASN A 346 -4.19 1.73 3.95
C ASN A 346 -4.22 1.79 5.47
N GLU A 347 -3.50 2.73 6.08
CA GLU A 347 -3.51 2.95 7.52
C GLU A 347 -4.87 3.43 8.02
N VAL A 348 -5.52 4.33 7.27
CA VAL A 348 -6.90 4.74 7.57
C VAL A 348 -7.85 3.53 7.53
N LEU A 349 -7.78 2.72 6.47
CA LEU A 349 -8.58 1.50 6.33
C LEU A 349 -8.29 0.49 7.46
N GLY A 350 -7.02 0.31 7.82
CA GLY A 350 -6.60 -0.57 8.91
C GLY A 350 -7.13 -0.14 10.28
N ASN A 351 -7.35 1.16 10.47
CA ASN A 351 -7.90 1.72 11.71
C ASN A 351 -9.43 1.67 11.79
N GLU A 352 -10.13 1.30 10.71
CA GLU A 352 -11.57 1.09 10.75
C GLU A 352 -11.95 -0.09 11.66
N ILE A 353 -13.14 0.01 12.26
CA ILE A 353 -13.71 -1.03 13.12
C ILE A 353 -14.17 -2.18 12.23
N ARG A 354 -13.61 -3.37 12.45
CA ARG A 354 -14.00 -4.62 11.80
C ARG A 354 -15.22 -5.23 12.49
N ASP A 355 -15.17 -5.33 13.80
CA ASP A 355 -16.22 -5.91 14.63
C ASP A 355 -16.33 -5.21 15.99
N SER A 356 -17.55 -5.19 16.52
CA SER A 356 -17.87 -4.62 17.83
C SER A 356 -18.59 -5.68 18.65
N VAL A 357 -17.99 -6.07 19.77
CA VAL A 357 -18.56 -7.03 20.71
C VAL A 357 -19.06 -6.28 21.94
N GLN A 358 -20.28 -6.58 22.38
CA GLN A 358 -20.82 -6.01 23.61
C GLN A 358 -20.52 -6.95 24.78
N GLU A 359 -19.85 -6.43 25.79
CA GLU A 359 -19.64 -7.11 27.07
C GLU A 359 -20.56 -6.53 28.13
N THR A 360 -21.08 -7.38 29.01
CA THR A 360 -21.92 -6.98 30.15
C THR A 360 -21.33 -7.49 31.46
N ARG A 361 -21.44 -6.70 32.53
CA ARG A 361 -21.10 -7.11 33.89
C ARG A 361 -22.15 -6.63 34.89
N GLU A 362 -22.29 -7.39 35.97
CA GLU A 362 -23.11 -7.00 37.12
C GLU A 362 -22.21 -6.36 38.20
N ILE A 363 -22.61 -5.19 38.72
CA ILE A 363 -21.98 -4.56 39.87
C ILE A 363 -22.97 -4.53 41.02
N GLU A 364 -22.57 -5.11 42.14
CA GLU A 364 -23.35 -5.06 43.38
C GLU A 364 -23.48 -3.60 43.87
N ILE A 365 -24.71 -3.08 43.93
CA ILE A 365 -25.02 -1.74 44.45
C ILE A 365 -25.22 -1.80 45.96
N SER A 366 -26.05 -2.74 46.40
CA SER A 366 -26.48 -2.82 47.79
C SER A 366 -26.98 -4.19 48.16
N ASN A 367 -26.81 -4.55 49.43
CA ASN A 367 -27.42 -5.71 50.04
C ASN A 367 -28.49 -5.27 51.03
N ALA A 368 -29.70 -5.80 50.89
CA ALA A 368 -30.79 -5.59 51.81
C ALA A 368 -31.25 -6.93 52.39
N LYS A 369 -31.47 -6.96 53.70
CA LYS A 369 -32.17 -8.07 54.33
C LYS A 369 -33.66 -7.97 54.00
N ALA A 370 -34.24 -9.02 53.42
CA ALA A 370 -35.65 -9.10 53.09
C ALA A 370 -36.24 -10.41 53.60
N LEU A 371 -37.53 -10.43 53.92
CA LEU A 371 -38.22 -11.67 54.29
C LEU A 371 -38.48 -12.51 53.04
N VAL A 372 -38.35 -13.83 53.16
CA VAL A 372 -38.50 -14.81 52.05
C VAL A 372 -39.91 -14.82 51.44
N GLY A 373 -40.89 -14.29 52.16
CA GLY A 373 -42.25 -14.06 51.67
C GLY A 373 -43.05 -13.39 52.78
N GLY A 374 -43.89 -12.41 52.44
CA GLY A 374 -44.67 -11.66 53.45
C GLY A 374 -45.70 -12.50 54.21
N ALA A 375 -45.99 -13.73 53.76
CA ALA A 375 -46.91 -14.69 54.35
C ALA A 375 -46.35 -16.13 54.30
N GLY A 376 -46.92 -17.04 55.10
CA GLY A 376 -46.56 -18.46 55.11
C GLY A 376 -45.60 -18.89 56.22
N LEU A 377 -45.09 -20.13 56.11
CA LEU A 377 -44.27 -20.77 57.15
C LEU A 377 -42.86 -20.22 57.26
N LEU A 378 -42.37 -19.56 56.20
CA LEU A 378 -41.04 -18.96 56.12
C LEU A 378 -41.05 -17.44 56.33
N ARG A 379 -42.14 -16.87 56.83
CA ARG A 379 -42.33 -15.42 57.01
C ARG A 379 -41.30 -14.74 57.92
N GLU A 380 -40.62 -15.51 58.79
CA GLU A 380 -39.57 -15.01 59.68
C GLU A 380 -38.15 -15.24 59.12
N VAL A 381 -38.03 -15.97 58.01
CA VAL A 381 -36.75 -16.23 57.36
C VAL A 381 -36.31 -14.98 56.61
N VAL A 382 -35.16 -14.46 57.02
CA VAL A 382 -34.53 -13.29 56.39
C VAL A 382 -33.48 -13.78 55.40
N VAL A 383 -33.64 -13.43 54.12
CA VAL A 383 -32.65 -13.62 53.07
C VAL A 383 -31.97 -12.30 52.72
N THR A 384 -30.81 -12.40 52.10
CA THR A 384 -30.06 -11.26 51.58
C THR A 384 -30.43 -11.06 50.12
N LYS A 385 -31.16 -9.98 49.82
CA LYS A 385 -31.41 -9.53 48.44
C LYS A 385 -30.25 -8.63 48.02
N GLN A 386 -29.57 -9.02 46.95
CA GLN A 386 -28.49 -8.25 46.35
C GLN A 386 -29.04 -7.52 45.14
N LEU A 387 -28.94 -6.20 45.14
CA LEU A 387 -29.29 -5.35 44.01
C LEU A 387 -28.04 -5.14 43.15
N PHE A 388 -28.05 -5.65 41.93
CA PHE A 388 -27.01 -5.46 40.95
C PHE A 388 -27.41 -4.37 39.94
N ARG A 389 -26.45 -3.55 39.53
CA ARG A 389 -26.55 -2.70 38.34
C ARG A 389 -25.87 -3.42 37.19
N GLU A 390 -26.53 -3.52 36.06
CA GLU A 390 -25.87 -3.99 34.85
C GLU A 390 -25.12 -2.83 34.19
N GLU A 391 -23.85 -3.07 33.89
CA GLU A 391 -23.03 -2.20 33.06
C GLU A 391 -22.67 -2.92 31.77
N GLY A 392 -22.65 -2.17 30.67
CA GLY A 392 -22.20 -2.65 29.37
C GLY A 392 -21.01 -1.83 28.86
N ARG A 393 -20.14 -2.46 28.09
CA ARG A 393 -19.15 -1.77 27.26
C ARG A 393 -19.09 -2.37 25.87
N ALA A 394 -18.73 -1.56 24.88
CA ALA A 394 -18.36 -2.05 23.57
C ALA A 394 -16.84 -2.30 23.52
N VAL A 395 -16.48 -3.42 22.91
CA VAL A 395 -15.10 -3.83 22.64
C VAL A 395 -14.92 -3.76 21.14
N LEU A 396 -14.10 -2.81 20.69
CA LEU A 396 -13.91 -2.50 19.28
C LEU A 396 -12.65 -3.20 18.76
N HIS A 397 -12.81 -4.01 17.71
CA HIS A 397 -11.72 -4.68 17.02
C HIS A 397 -11.45 -3.96 15.69
N ARG A 398 -10.21 -3.52 15.47
CA ARG A 398 -9.80 -2.84 14.23
C ARG A 398 -9.36 -3.83 13.16
N LYS A 399 -9.49 -3.46 11.88
CA LYS A 399 -9.12 -4.32 10.74
C LYS A 399 -7.65 -4.72 10.71
N LYS A 400 -6.74 -3.81 11.10
CA LYS A 400 -5.29 -4.06 11.24
C LYS A 400 -4.94 -5.04 12.38
N GLY A 401 -5.93 -5.43 13.18
CA GLY A 401 -5.73 -6.25 14.38
C GLY A 401 -5.22 -5.41 15.55
N GLY A 402 -4.49 -6.07 16.47
CA GLY A 402 -4.03 -5.47 17.71
C GLY A 402 -4.95 -5.71 18.90
N ASN A 403 -4.62 -5.10 20.04
CA ASN A 403 -5.42 -5.22 21.26
C ASN A 403 -6.76 -4.48 21.05
N PRO A 404 -7.90 -5.11 21.41
CA PRO A 404 -9.19 -4.47 21.25
C PRO A 404 -9.32 -3.22 22.12
N GLU A 405 -9.93 -2.18 21.55
CA GLU A 405 -10.21 -0.94 22.26
C GLU A 405 -11.47 -1.13 23.11
N CYS A 406 -11.29 -1.24 24.42
CA CYS A 406 -12.39 -1.39 25.36
C CYS A 406 -12.93 -0.01 25.76
N LEU A 407 -14.16 0.31 25.37
CA LEU A 407 -14.80 1.54 25.84
C LEU A 407 -15.08 1.49 27.35
N PRO A 408 -15.22 2.66 28.01
CA PRO A 408 -15.60 2.71 29.42
C PRO A 408 -16.93 2.01 29.67
N TRP A 409 -17.01 1.30 30.80
CA TRP A 409 -18.26 0.73 31.28
C TRP A 409 -19.31 1.82 31.50
N LYS A 410 -20.52 1.60 30.98
CA LYS A 410 -21.67 2.48 31.15
C LYS A 410 -22.83 1.71 31.75
N SER A 411 -23.54 2.33 32.68
CA SER A 411 -24.79 1.78 33.22
C SER A 411 -25.81 1.60 32.11
N LEU A 412 -26.42 0.41 32.01
CA LEU A 412 -27.52 0.15 31.08
C LEU A 412 -28.88 0.66 31.61
N GLY A 413 -28.90 1.16 32.85
CA GLY A 413 -30.12 1.60 33.53
C GLY A 413 -30.99 0.46 34.05
N THR A 414 -30.61 -0.79 33.78
CA THR A 414 -31.22 -1.99 34.35
C THR A 414 -30.61 -2.32 35.70
N THR A 415 -31.47 -2.66 36.66
CA THR A 415 -31.07 -3.25 37.93
C THR A 415 -31.71 -4.62 38.08
N VAL A 416 -30.93 -5.57 38.57
CA VAL A 416 -31.36 -6.95 38.78
C VAL A 416 -31.26 -7.25 40.26
N THR A 417 -32.36 -7.67 40.87
CA THR A 417 -32.33 -8.13 42.27
C THR A 417 -32.21 -9.65 42.28
N ARG A 418 -31.16 -10.18 42.91
CA ARG A 418 -30.99 -11.62 43.12
C ARG A 418 -31.04 -11.96 44.60
N THR A 419 -31.50 -13.16 44.93
CA THR A 419 -31.36 -13.70 46.29
C THR A 419 -29.97 -14.29 46.42
N LYS A 420 -29.19 -13.84 47.41
CA LYS A 420 -27.85 -14.42 47.65
C LYS A 420 -27.96 -15.90 47.99
N GLU A 421 -28.96 -16.24 48.80
CA GLU A 421 -29.31 -17.60 49.16
C GLU A 421 -30.24 -18.19 48.08
N PHE A 422 -29.64 -18.56 46.95
CA PHE A 422 -30.35 -19.03 45.75
C PHE A 422 -31.27 -20.25 45.97
N ALA A 423 -31.13 -20.98 47.09
CA ALA A 423 -32.06 -22.04 47.45
C ALA A 423 -33.51 -21.52 47.49
N PHE A 424 -33.71 -20.29 47.95
CA PHE A 424 -35.02 -19.67 48.08
C PHE A 424 -35.63 -19.20 46.76
N ASP A 425 -34.85 -19.16 45.66
CA ASP A 425 -35.40 -18.89 44.32
C ASP A 425 -36.27 -20.07 43.84
N SER A 426 -36.02 -21.29 44.33
CA SER A 426 -36.83 -22.48 44.04
C SER A 426 -38.09 -22.61 44.90
N LEU A 427 -38.24 -21.79 45.95
CA LEU A 427 -39.34 -21.90 46.91
C LEU A 427 -40.74 -21.86 46.25
N PRO A 428 -41.04 -20.95 45.29
CA PRO A 428 -42.35 -20.92 44.64
C PRO A 428 -42.66 -22.16 43.79
N ALA A 429 -41.62 -22.90 43.38
CA ALA A 429 -41.73 -24.10 42.55
C ALA A 429 -41.79 -25.40 43.37
N LEU A 430 -41.66 -25.34 44.71
CA LEU A 430 -41.73 -26.53 45.54
C LEU A 430 -43.13 -27.14 45.55
N PRO A 431 -43.25 -28.48 45.38
CA PRO A 431 -44.55 -29.14 45.34
C PRO A 431 -45.24 -29.10 46.71
N LYS A 432 -46.48 -28.62 46.73
CA LYS A 432 -47.33 -28.66 47.93
C LYS A 432 -48.18 -29.93 47.89
N LEU A 433 -48.26 -30.65 49.00
CA LEU A 433 -49.05 -31.89 49.08
C LEU A 433 -49.81 -31.96 50.41
N ARG A 434 -51.09 -32.34 50.34
CA ARG A 434 -51.96 -32.53 51.52
C ARG A 434 -52.79 -33.78 51.33
N GLY A 435 -53.03 -34.49 52.42
CA GLY A 435 -53.83 -35.72 52.41
C GLY A 435 -53.81 -36.42 53.75
N SER A 436 -54.58 -37.49 53.86
CA SER A 436 -54.67 -38.31 55.07
C SER A 436 -53.63 -39.43 55.03
N LEU A 437 -52.82 -39.54 56.08
CA LEU A 437 -51.83 -40.60 56.28
C LEU A 437 -52.10 -41.32 57.59
N LEU A 438 -51.87 -42.62 57.62
CA LEU A 438 -51.91 -43.44 58.82
C LEU A 438 -50.55 -43.42 59.50
N LYS A 439 -50.46 -42.76 60.66
CA LYS A 439 -49.20 -42.62 61.41
C LYS A 439 -49.07 -43.64 62.51
N THR A 440 -47.96 -44.37 62.55
CA THR A 440 -47.67 -45.35 63.59
C THR A 440 -47.39 -44.68 64.95
N SER A 441 -48.04 -45.18 66.01
CA SER A 441 -47.86 -44.64 67.37
C SER A 441 -46.48 -45.00 67.96
N PRO A 442 -45.79 -44.07 68.65
CA PRO A 442 -44.55 -44.39 69.36
C PRO A 442 -44.80 -44.99 70.75
N ASN A 443 -46.04 -44.97 71.24
CA ASN A 443 -46.34 -45.37 72.61
C ASN A 443 -46.22 -46.89 72.72
N ARG A 444 -45.25 -47.39 73.51
CA ARG A 444 -45.04 -48.83 73.73
C ARG A 444 -46.30 -49.55 74.20
N LEU A 445 -47.19 -48.86 74.92
CA LEU A 445 -48.48 -49.41 75.34
C LEU A 445 -49.44 -49.62 74.16
N ARG A 446 -49.41 -48.74 73.15
CA ARG A 446 -50.15 -48.93 71.88
C ARG A 446 -49.45 -49.92 70.95
N ALA A 447 -48.13 -50.03 71.02
CA ALA A 447 -47.40 -51.08 70.31
C ALA A 447 -47.82 -52.49 70.76
N MET A 448 -48.23 -52.67 72.02
CA MET A 448 -48.82 -53.94 72.51
C MET A 448 -50.20 -54.22 71.89
N LEU A 449 -50.96 -53.17 71.55
CA LEU A 449 -52.25 -53.28 70.83
C LEU A 449 -52.09 -53.50 69.31
N ARG A 450 -50.85 -53.60 68.77
CA ARG A 450 -50.59 -53.98 67.36
C ARG A 450 -51.22 -55.32 67.00
N LEU A 451 -51.30 -56.26 67.95
CA LEU A 451 -51.95 -57.56 67.75
C LEU A 451 -53.45 -57.45 67.41
N LEU A 452 -54.08 -56.30 67.71
CA LEU A 452 -55.48 -56.02 67.38
C LEU A 452 -55.63 -55.08 66.16
N GLY A 453 -54.55 -54.74 65.46
CA GLY A 453 -54.60 -53.92 64.24
C GLY A 453 -54.86 -52.42 64.47
N VAL A 454 -54.72 -51.89 65.70
CA VAL A 454 -55.09 -50.49 66.06
C VAL A 454 -53.88 -49.58 66.38
N ASP A 455 -52.70 -49.82 65.79
CA ASP A 455 -51.49 -49.01 66.11
C ASP A 455 -51.29 -47.77 65.20
N GLN A 456 -52.13 -47.63 64.18
CA GLN A 456 -52.10 -46.50 63.27
C GLN A 456 -53.14 -45.45 63.67
N GLN A 457 -52.76 -44.18 63.54
CA GLN A 457 -53.61 -43.04 63.82
C GLN A 457 -53.83 -42.27 62.52
N PRO A 458 -55.08 -42.00 62.10
CA PRO A 458 -55.32 -41.14 60.96
C PRO A 458 -54.82 -39.72 61.27
N ARG A 459 -54.09 -39.15 60.31
CA ARG A 459 -53.48 -37.83 60.38
C ARG A 459 -53.71 -37.11 59.07
N VAL A 460 -54.24 -35.90 59.14
CA VAL A 460 -54.13 -34.98 58.00
C VAL A 460 -52.69 -34.46 57.97
N CYS A 461 -51.96 -34.74 56.91
CA CYS A 461 -50.59 -34.34 56.70
C CYS A 461 -50.50 -33.26 55.62
N VAL A 462 -49.48 -32.41 55.72
CA VAL A 462 -49.19 -31.36 54.74
C VAL A 462 -47.69 -31.22 54.55
N VAL A 463 -47.21 -31.22 53.30
CA VAL A 463 -45.89 -30.72 52.89
C VAL A 463 -46.07 -29.35 52.24
N GLN A 464 -45.40 -28.35 52.78
CA GLN A 464 -45.40 -26.99 52.22
C GLN A 464 -44.17 -26.21 52.73
N ASP A 465 -43.59 -25.34 51.90
CA ASP A 465 -42.52 -24.38 52.24
C ASP A 465 -41.38 -24.97 53.09
N GLY A 466 -40.84 -26.13 52.70
CA GLY A 466 -39.79 -26.83 53.46
C GLY A 466 -40.24 -27.46 54.79
N HIS A 467 -41.54 -27.63 55.03
CA HIS A 467 -42.09 -28.25 56.23
C HIS A 467 -42.94 -29.48 55.90
N PHE A 468 -42.90 -30.49 56.76
CA PHE A 468 -43.85 -31.61 56.78
C PHE A 468 -44.58 -31.65 58.12
N MET A 469 -45.90 -31.50 58.10
CA MET A 469 -46.74 -31.29 59.27
C MET A 469 -47.85 -32.34 59.34
N TRP A 470 -48.34 -32.64 60.55
CA TRP A 470 -49.49 -33.52 60.75
C TRP A 470 -50.43 -33.06 61.88
N PHE A 471 -51.73 -33.25 61.67
CA PHE A 471 -52.83 -32.81 62.54
C PHE A 471 -53.66 -34.01 63.06
N ASP A 472 -54.53 -33.81 64.06
CA ASP A 472 -55.55 -34.81 64.41
C ASP A 472 -56.68 -34.76 63.38
N ASP A 473 -57.25 -35.92 63.03
CA ASP A 473 -58.35 -36.04 62.06
C ASP A 473 -59.65 -35.40 62.56
N GLU A 474 -59.99 -35.62 63.84
CA GLU A 474 -61.21 -35.11 64.50
C GLU A 474 -61.20 -33.58 64.74
N GLY A 475 -60.11 -32.89 64.40
CA GLY A 475 -59.82 -31.53 64.86
C GLY A 475 -59.47 -30.52 63.77
N VAL A 476 -59.71 -30.82 62.48
CA VAL A 476 -59.45 -29.89 61.36
C VAL A 476 -60.47 -28.73 61.32
N SER A 477 -60.75 -28.14 62.48
CA SER A 477 -61.24 -26.77 62.55
C SER A 477 -60.10 -25.83 62.12
N THR A 478 -60.43 -24.69 61.51
CA THR A 478 -59.51 -23.71 60.92
C THR A 478 -58.45 -23.12 61.88
N LYS A 479 -58.46 -23.51 63.16
CA LYS A 479 -57.55 -23.01 64.21
C LYS A 479 -56.67 -24.10 64.85
N GLY A 480 -56.67 -25.33 64.33
CA GLY A 480 -55.85 -26.41 64.89
C GLY A 480 -54.35 -26.16 64.77
N GLN A 481 -53.61 -26.29 65.88
CA GLN A 481 -52.15 -26.35 65.88
C GLN A 481 -51.68 -27.75 65.46
N ALA A 482 -50.63 -27.83 64.63
CA ALA A 482 -50.04 -29.11 64.22
C ALA A 482 -49.64 -29.94 65.45
N LYS A 483 -49.93 -31.25 65.43
CA LYS A 483 -49.49 -32.15 66.50
C LYS A 483 -48.00 -32.40 66.44
N GLY A 484 -47.45 -32.40 65.23
CA GLY A 484 -46.04 -32.18 65.04
C GLY A 484 -45.67 -31.72 63.64
N CYS A 485 -44.43 -31.28 63.51
CA CYS A 485 -43.90 -30.65 62.31
C CYS A 485 -42.41 -30.95 62.17
N ILE A 486 -41.96 -31.35 60.98
CA ILE A 486 -40.56 -31.45 60.61
C ILE A 486 -40.25 -30.26 59.70
N ASN A 487 -39.55 -29.26 60.23
CA ASN A 487 -38.99 -28.16 59.46
C ASN A 487 -37.65 -28.60 58.85
N PHE A 488 -37.59 -28.84 57.54
CA PHE A 488 -36.39 -29.36 56.87
C PHE A 488 -35.23 -28.36 56.80
N LEU A 489 -35.46 -27.08 57.12
CA LEU A 489 -34.37 -26.10 57.29
C LEU A 489 -33.56 -26.39 58.57
N VAL A 490 -34.22 -26.83 59.64
CA VAL A 490 -33.57 -27.10 60.94
C VAL A 490 -33.32 -28.60 61.15
N HIS A 491 -34.27 -29.43 60.73
CA HIS A 491 -34.24 -30.87 60.90
C HIS A 491 -33.69 -31.55 59.65
N ARG A 492 -32.40 -31.91 59.70
CA ARG A 492 -31.79 -32.77 58.68
C ARG A 492 -32.48 -34.12 58.66
N ALA A 493 -33.27 -34.36 57.62
CA ALA A 493 -34.06 -35.56 57.45
C ALA A 493 -33.56 -36.39 56.26
N GLN A 494 -33.84 -37.68 56.33
CA GLN A 494 -33.84 -38.57 55.18
C GLN A 494 -35.19 -39.28 55.13
N ILE A 495 -35.65 -39.56 53.91
CA ILE A 495 -36.89 -40.29 53.66
C ILE A 495 -36.57 -41.56 52.87
N ARG A 496 -37.23 -42.65 53.21
CA ARG A 496 -37.17 -43.91 52.47
C ARG A 496 -38.53 -44.59 52.45
N LYS A 497 -38.87 -45.27 51.36
CA LYS A 497 -40.00 -46.21 51.35
C LYS A 497 -39.70 -47.38 52.31
N ASP A 498 -40.72 -47.88 52.98
CA ASP A 498 -40.59 -49.08 53.82
C ASP A 498 -40.52 -50.31 52.91
N VAL A 499 -39.50 -51.14 53.11
CA VAL A 499 -39.29 -52.36 52.31
C VAL A 499 -40.35 -53.42 52.68
N ALA A 500 -40.90 -53.36 53.89
CA ALA A 500 -41.89 -54.31 54.37
C ALA A 500 -43.33 -53.95 53.98
N ALA A 501 -43.59 -52.71 53.53
CA ALA A 501 -44.92 -52.22 53.20
C ALA A 501 -44.84 -51.15 52.10
N GLU A 502 -45.31 -51.48 50.88
CA GLU A 502 -45.19 -50.62 49.70
C GLU A 502 -45.94 -49.28 49.80
N THR A 503 -46.99 -49.23 50.62
CA THR A 503 -47.79 -48.03 50.89
C THR A 503 -47.20 -47.17 52.02
N ALA A 504 -46.14 -47.64 52.69
CA ALA A 504 -45.54 -46.96 53.83
C ALA A 504 -44.17 -46.35 53.53
N PHE A 505 -43.85 -45.29 54.25
CA PHE A 505 -42.56 -44.63 54.21
C PHE A 505 -42.12 -44.16 55.59
N VAL A 506 -40.81 -43.97 55.74
CA VAL A 506 -40.17 -43.58 56.99
C VAL A 506 -39.36 -42.31 56.80
N ILE A 507 -39.65 -41.31 57.63
CA ILE A 507 -38.83 -40.10 57.77
C ILE A 507 -37.99 -40.27 59.05
N SER A 508 -36.68 -40.20 58.91
CA SER A 508 -35.73 -40.35 60.03
C SER A 508 -34.70 -39.22 60.02
N PRO A 509 -34.05 -38.91 61.15
CA PRO A 509 -32.97 -37.93 61.15
C PRO A 509 -31.83 -38.46 60.26
N ALA A 510 -31.26 -37.58 59.43
CA ALA A 510 -30.09 -37.89 58.63
C ALA A 510 -28.79 -37.79 59.45
N GLU A 511 -28.81 -37.00 60.54
CA GLU A 511 -27.65 -36.83 61.41
C GLU A 511 -27.54 -37.96 62.46
N PRO A 512 -26.31 -38.45 62.77
CA PRO A 512 -26.10 -39.52 63.77
C PRO A 512 -26.58 -39.17 65.19
N HIS A 513 -26.61 -37.88 65.51
CA HIS A 513 -27.04 -37.37 66.81
C HIS A 513 -28.57 -37.21 66.93
N GLY A 514 -29.31 -37.44 65.84
CA GLY A 514 -30.75 -37.30 65.79
C GLY A 514 -31.23 -35.90 65.37
N TRP A 515 -32.51 -35.61 65.60
CA TRP A 515 -33.15 -34.33 65.36
C TRP A 515 -32.60 -33.24 66.27
N ARG A 516 -32.19 -32.12 65.69
CA ARG A 516 -31.90 -30.89 66.42
C ARG A 516 -33.21 -30.24 66.85
N GLU A 517 -33.31 -29.82 68.11
CA GLU A 517 -34.48 -29.12 68.66
C GLU A 517 -35.83 -29.84 68.40
N PRO A 518 -36.03 -31.07 68.93
CA PRO A 518 -37.23 -31.88 68.66
C PRO A 518 -38.53 -31.34 69.30
N SER A 519 -38.59 -30.08 69.70
CA SER A 519 -39.73 -29.44 70.40
C SER A 519 -41.01 -29.39 69.56
N SER A 520 -40.89 -29.46 68.24
CA SER A 520 -42.00 -29.44 67.29
C SER A 520 -42.69 -30.78 67.10
N PHE A 521 -42.25 -31.85 67.75
CA PHE A 521 -42.95 -33.13 67.79
C PHE A 521 -42.71 -33.84 69.12
N THR A 522 -43.37 -34.97 69.36
CA THR A 522 -43.15 -35.76 70.58
C THR A 522 -42.06 -36.82 70.35
N GLY A 523 -41.45 -37.34 71.42
CA GLY A 523 -40.47 -38.44 71.34
C GLY A 523 -39.01 -38.01 71.48
N ASP A 524 -38.09 -38.96 71.31
CA ASP A 524 -36.65 -38.72 71.42
C ASP A 524 -36.04 -38.15 70.12
N ALA A 525 -34.79 -37.67 70.21
CA ALA A 525 -34.07 -37.10 69.07
C ALA A 525 -33.79 -38.13 67.96
N ARG A 526 -33.77 -39.43 68.24
CA ARG A 526 -33.50 -40.48 67.23
C ARG A 526 -34.78 -41.06 66.63
N ARG A 527 -35.93 -40.49 66.98
CA ARG A 527 -37.23 -40.99 66.57
C ARG A 527 -37.36 -41.02 65.04
N SER A 528 -37.77 -42.15 64.50
CA SER A 528 -38.25 -42.26 63.12
C SER A 528 -39.78 -42.15 63.08
N PHE A 529 -40.31 -41.53 62.04
CA PHE A 529 -41.74 -41.40 61.80
C PHE A 529 -42.14 -42.28 60.62
N CYS A 530 -42.98 -43.28 60.90
CA CYS A 530 -43.54 -44.17 59.90
C CYS A 530 -44.96 -43.72 59.58
N PHE A 531 -45.24 -43.54 58.29
CA PHE A 531 -46.53 -43.16 57.74
C PHE A 531 -46.92 -44.15 56.65
N ASP A 532 -48.20 -44.42 56.55
CA ASP A 532 -48.80 -45.28 55.54
C ASP A 532 -49.84 -44.45 54.76
N ALA A 533 -49.70 -44.44 53.44
CA ALA A 533 -50.50 -43.65 52.50
C ALA A 533 -51.72 -44.41 51.97
N CYS A 534 -51.98 -45.62 52.46
CA CYS A 534 -53.07 -46.52 52.05
C CYS A 534 -52.95 -47.08 50.62
N ASP A 535 -52.31 -46.37 49.68
CA ASP A 535 -52.00 -46.84 48.33
C ASP A 535 -50.59 -46.44 47.86
N VAL A 536 -50.10 -47.14 46.83
CA VAL A 536 -48.70 -47.05 46.36
C VAL A 536 -48.42 -45.78 45.56
N GLU A 537 -49.39 -45.29 44.80
CA GLU A 537 -49.25 -44.09 43.97
C GLU A 537 -49.15 -42.85 44.88
N THR A 538 -50.05 -42.74 45.86
CA THR A 538 -50.02 -41.70 46.89
C THR A 538 -48.73 -41.79 47.71
N CYS A 539 -48.28 -42.98 48.12
CA CYS A 539 -47.00 -43.17 48.83
C CYS A 539 -45.81 -42.61 48.03
N THR A 540 -45.76 -42.89 46.72
CA THR A 540 -44.69 -42.39 45.85
C THR A 540 -44.70 -40.87 45.76
N GLN A 541 -45.87 -40.28 45.57
CA GLN A 541 -46.04 -38.83 45.52
C GLN A 541 -45.59 -38.14 46.82
N TRP A 542 -45.93 -38.70 48.00
CA TRP A 542 -45.45 -38.19 49.29
C TRP A 542 -43.93 -38.28 49.40
N VAL A 543 -43.34 -39.41 49.02
CA VAL A 543 -41.89 -39.62 49.13
C VAL A 543 -41.12 -38.64 48.25
N GLU A 544 -41.55 -38.45 47.00
CA GLU A 544 -40.92 -37.53 46.06
C GLU A 544 -41.06 -36.08 46.52
N THR A 545 -42.27 -35.67 46.90
CA THR A 545 -42.56 -34.32 47.41
C THR A 545 -41.75 -34.00 48.68
N ILE A 546 -41.72 -34.92 49.64
CA ILE A 546 -40.91 -34.74 50.87
C ILE A 546 -39.42 -34.72 50.53
N ALA A 547 -38.95 -35.57 49.62
CA ALA A 547 -37.54 -35.59 49.22
C ALA A 547 -37.10 -34.27 48.58
N GLU A 548 -37.95 -33.63 47.77
CA GLU A 548 -37.71 -32.28 47.24
C GLU A 548 -37.59 -31.23 48.34
N HIS A 549 -38.50 -31.25 49.30
CA HIS A 549 -38.46 -30.34 50.44
C HIS A 549 -37.24 -30.57 51.35
N ILE A 550 -36.78 -31.82 51.48
CA ILE A 550 -35.52 -32.16 52.17
C ILE A 550 -34.32 -31.59 51.40
N ARG A 551 -34.26 -31.75 50.07
CA ARG A 551 -33.18 -31.19 49.24
C ARG A 551 -33.13 -29.66 49.36
N PHE A 552 -34.28 -29.01 49.27
CA PHE A 552 -34.41 -27.57 49.49
C PHE A 552 -33.91 -27.16 50.88
N GLY A 553 -34.40 -27.80 51.94
CA GLY A 553 -34.00 -27.48 53.33
C GLY A 553 -32.51 -27.69 53.57
N ASN A 554 -31.91 -28.72 52.95
CA ASN A 554 -30.47 -28.98 52.98
C ASN A 554 -29.67 -27.84 52.36
N LEU A 555 -30.00 -27.48 51.13
CA LEU A 555 -29.35 -26.41 50.39
C LEU A 555 -29.52 -25.04 51.06
N ALA A 556 -30.73 -24.69 51.50
CA ALA A 556 -31.02 -23.42 52.15
C ALA A 556 -30.22 -23.25 53.45
N ALA A 557 -30.13 -24.30 54.26
CA ALA A 557 -29.39 -24.25 55.51
C ALA A 557 -27.87 -24.29 55.32
N GLU A 558 -27.37 -24.91 54.24
CA GLU A 558 -25.95 -24.80 53.85
C GLU A 558 -25.59 -23.35 53.50
N GLN A 559 -26.43 -22.69 52.69
CA GLN A 559 -26.23 -21.29 52.28
C GLN A 559 -26.36 -20.30 53.44
N MET A 560 -27.33 -20.52 54.33
CA MET A 560 -27.58 -19.66 55.49
C MET A 560 -26.56 -19.89 56.63
N GLY A 561 -25.86 -21.03 56.62
CA GLY A 561 -24.87 -21.39 57.63
C GLY A 561 -25.39 -21.32 59.07
N ALA A 562 -24.55 -20.84 59.99
CA ALA A 562 -24.90 -20.72 61.41
C ALA A 562 -26.00 -19.67 61.70
N ALA A 563 -26.28 -18.75 60.77
CA ALA A 563 -27.29 -17.71 60.95
C ALA A 563 -28.72 -18.29 60.97
N LEU A 564 -28.93 -19.47 60.37
CA LEU A 564 -30.23 -20.12 60.32
C LEU A 564 -30.77 -20.46 61.72
N GLY A 565 -29.89 -20.90 62.62
CA GLY A 565 -30.26 -21.35 63.97
C GLY A 565 -30.80 -20.24 64.88
N TRP A 566 -30.60 -18.97 64.52
CA TRP A 566 -31.06 -17.81 65.29
C TRP A 566 -32.40 -17.25 64.78
N HIS A 567 -32.77 -17.57 63.53
CA HIS A 567 -33.87 -16.93 62.83
C HIS A 567 -35.05 -17.86 62.54
N VAL A 568 -34.84 -19.18 62.54
CA VAL A 568 -35.90 -20.15 62.26
C VAL A 568 -36.36 -20.79 63.56
N LYS A 569 -37.46 -20.28 64.14
CA LYS A 569 -38.05 -20.89 65.34
C LYS A 569 -38.73 -22.20 64.97
N VAL A 570 -38.37 -23.28 65.66
CA VAL A 570 -39.00 -24.58 65.50
C VAL A 570 -40.33 -24.60 66.26
N GLN A 571 -41.38 -24.02 65.66
CA GLN A 571 -42.72 -23.97 66.24
C GLN A 571 -43.69 -24.84 65.45
N LYS A 572 -44.70 -25.38 66.15
CA LYS A 572 -45.80 -26.11 65.52
C LYS A 572 -46.73 -25.10 64.85
N PRO A 573 -46.82 -25.10 63.52
CA PRO A 573 -47.64 -24.12 62.81
C PRO A 573 -49.13 -24.37 63.05
N MET A 574 -49.92 -23.31 62.99
CA MET A 574 -51.37 -23.38 62.92
C MET A 574 -51.80 -23.66 61.48
N LEU A 575 -52.91 -24.37 61.32
CA LEU A 575 -53.49 -24.64 60.00
C LEU A 575 -53.76 -23.34 59.21
N SER A 576 -54.09 -22.25 59.90
CA SER A 576 -54.29 -20.92 59.31
C SER A 576 -53.04 -20.24 58.74
N GLN A 577 -51.85 -20.80 59.00
CA GLN A 577 -50.58 -20.32 58.43
C GLN A 577 -50.23 -21.02 57.11
N LEU A 578 -51.01 -22.04 56.73
CA LEU A 578 -50.87 -22.74 55.46
C LEU A 578 -51.63 -21.98 54.37
N ASP A 579 -51.23 -22.22 53.13
CA ASP A 579 -51.87 -21.62 51.98
C ASP A 579 -53.32 -22.14 51.85
N SER A 580 -54.29 -21.24 51.64
CA SER A 580 -55.70 -21.61 51.50
C SER A 580 -55.99 -22.43 50.25
N ASP A 581 -55.08 -22.37 49.27
CA ASP A 581 -55.24 -22.95 47.95
C ASP A 581 -54.98 -24.46 47.90
N ILE A 582 -54.59 -25.06 49.03
CA ILE A 582 -54.49 -26.51 49.17
C ILE A 582 -55.88 -27.08 49.46
N GLN A 583 -56.71 -27.15 48.41
CA GLN A 583 -58.03 -27.81 48.43
C GLN A 583 -57.89 -29.32 48.68
N VAL A 584 -58.89 -29.88 49.37
CA VAL A 584 -58.96 -31.28 49.83
C VAL A 584 -59.24 -32.24 48.69
#